data_AF-A0A7C0WXQ1-F1
#
_entry.id   AF-A0A7C0WXQ1-F1
#
_cell.length_a   1.000
_cell.length_b   1.000
_cell.length_c   1.000
_cell.angle_alpha   90.00
_cell.angle_beta   90.00
_cell.angle_gamma   90.00
#
_symmetry.space_group_name_H-M   'P 1'
#
loop_
_entity.id
_entity.type
_entity.pdbx_description
1 polymer ?
#
loop_
_entity_poly.entity_id
_entity_poly.type
_entity_poly.pdbx_seq_one_letter_code
_entity_poly.pdbx_strand_id
1 'polypeptide(L)'
;MFRKDSRSRTKRVRKLDMNRVKDFKWELDQILKELPESVKGNIKGSVYAKASKLGIKETKEFIIQKEKEGIISEEMGRKIVKLLYRYARYRS
;
A
#
# COMPACT_ATOMS: atom_id res chain seq x y z
N MET A 1 33.05 -26.03 11.21
CA MET A 1 32.97 -24.55 11.09
C MET A 1 31.97 -24.23 9.98
N PHE A 2 30.71 -23.93 10.30
CA PHE A 2 29.67 -23.65 9.31
C PHE A 2 29.80 -22.18 8.85
N ARG A 3 30.20 -21.96 7.59
CA ARG A 3 30.14 -20.65 6.94
C ARG A 3 28.68 -20.35 6.60
N LYS A 4 28.01 -19.55 7.43
CA LYS A 4 26.68 -19.00 7.10
C LYS A 4 26.88 -17.80 6.19
N ASP A 5 26.91 -18.06 4.89
CA ASP A 5 26.89 -17.03 3.84
C ASP A 5 25.51 -16.36 3.88
N SER A 6 25.35 -15.39 4.78
CA SER A 6 24.16 -14.53 4.86
C SER A 6 24.28 -13.43 3.83
N ARG A 7 24.33 -13.80 2.54
CA ARG A 7 23.92 -12.91 1.46
C ARG A 7 22.41 -12.71 1.62
N SER A 8 22.03 -11.76 2.48
CA SER A 8 20.70 -11.18 2.46
C SER A 8 20.51 -10.54 1.09
N ARG A 9 20.03 -11.33 0.12
CA ARG A 9 19.42 -10.79 -1.09
C ARG A 9 18.31 -9.89 -0.58
N THR A 10 18.56 -8.59 -0.52
CA THR A 10 17.53 -7.57 -0.33
C THR A 10 16.45 -7.93 -1.34
N LYS A 11 15.34 -8.53 -0.87
CA LYS A 11 14.23 -8.88 -1.75
C LYS A 11 13.88 -7.57 -2.46
N ARG A 12 13.89 -7.56 -3.79
CA ARG A 12 13.48 -6.39 -4.57
C ARG A 12 11.99 -6.20 -4.31
N VAL A 13 11.66 -5.39 -3.30
CA VAL A 13 10.28 -5.14 -2.92
C VAL A 13 9.81 -3.91 -3.68
N ARG A 14 8.71 -4.06 -4.42
CA ARG A 14 7.99 -2.90 -4.99
C ARG A 14 7.48 -2.06 -3.83
N LYS A 15 7.93 -0.81 -3.77
CA LYS A 15 7.52 0.17 -2.76
C LYS A 15 6.89 1.37 -3.45
N LEU A 16 6.18 2.18 -2.68
CA LEU A 16 5.63 3.44 -3.17
C LEU A 16 6.75 4.35 -3.69
N ASP A 17 6.55 4.95 -4.86
CA ASP A 17 7.47 5.97 -5.38
C ASP A 17 7.32 7.27 -4.58
N MET A 18 8.33 7.59 -3.77
CA MET A 18 8.32 8.73 -2.86
C MET A 18 8.26 10.07 -3.60
N ASN A 19 8.73 10.12 -4.86
CA ASN A 19 8.66 11.33 -5.69
C ASN A 19 7.23 11.69 -6.10
N ARG A 20 6.33 10.70 -6.12
CA ARG A 20 4.93 10.84 -6.54
C ARG A 20 3.96 10.65 -5.38
N VAL A 21 4.44 10.79 -4.15
CA VAL A 21 3.64 10.60 -2.93
C VAL A 21 2.47 11.58 -2.84
N LYS A 22 2.65 12.80 -3.34
CA LYS A 22 1.62 13.85 -3.30
C LYS A 22 0.44 13.47 -4.19
N ASP A 23 0.71 13.10 -5.44
CA ASP A 23 -0.30 12.61 -6.38
C ASP A 23 -0.98 11.34 -5.87
N PHE A 24 -0.20 10.38 -5.35
CA PHE A 24 -0.74 9.17 -4.73
C PHE A 24 -1.70 9.48 -3.58
N LYS A 25 -1.32 10.38 -2.66
CA LYS A 25 -2.16 10.76 -1.53
C LYS A 25 -3.44 11.46 -1.97
N TRP A 26 -3.37 12.26 -3.04
CA TRP A 26 -4.52 12.96 -3.59
C TRP A 26 -5.49 11.99 -4.27
N GLU A 27 -5.02 11.10 -5.15
CA GLU A 27 -5.88 10.07 -5.78
C GLU A 27 -6.46 9.10 -4.75
N LEU A 28 -5.67 8.70 -3.74
CA LEU A 28 -6.17 7.86 -2.64
C LEU A 28 -7.29 8.58 -1.88
N ASP A 29 -7.17 9.89 -1.67
CA ASP A 29 -8.20 10.70 -1.03
C ASP A 29 -9.51 10.71 -1.83
N GLN A 30 -9.41 10.82 -3.15
CA GLN A 30 -10.56 10.77 -4.05
C GLN A 30 -11.27 9.42 -4.03
N ILE A 31 -10.52 8.31 -3.94
CA ILE A 31 -11.11 6.97 -3.83
C ILE A 31 -11.79 6.79 -2.47
N LEU A 32 -11.21 7.31 -1.39
CA LEU A 32 -11.75 7.18 -0.04
C LEU A 32 -12.79 8.27 0.32
N LYS A 33 -13.20 9.12 -0.63
CA LYS A 33 -14.07 10.28 -0.35
C LYS A 33 -15.45 9.91 0.18
N GLU A 34 -15.93 8.70 -0.12
CA GLU A 34 -17.25 8.23 0.29
C GLU A 34 -17.23 7.58 1.68
N LEU A 35 -16.04 7.43 2.28
CA LEU A 35 -15.89 6.93 3.65
C LEU A 35 -15.98 8.05 4.67
N PRO A 36 -16.45 7.77 5.89
CA PRO A 36 -16.43 8.73 6.99
C PRO A 36 -14.98 9.12 7.34
N GLU A 37 -14.79 10.37 7.76
CA GLU A 37 -13.47 10.95 8.03
C GLU A 37 -12.64 10.12 9.02
N SER A 38 -13.29 9.56 10.05
CA SER A 38 -12.68 8.67 11.05
C SER A 38 -12.02 7.43 10.43
N VAL A 39 -12.64 6.85 9.40
CA VAL A 39 -12.12 5.67 8.69
C VAL A 39 -11.11 6.09 7.63
N LYS A 40 -11.40 7.17 6.89
CA LYS A 40 -10.56 7.69 5.82
C LYS A 40 -9.15 8.02 6.31
N GLY A 41 -9.02 8.74 7.43
CA GLY A 41 -7.72 9.09 8.01
C GLY A 41 -6.89 7.86 8.38
N ASN A 42 -7.53 6.88 9.02
CA ASN A 42 -6.88 5.62 9.43
C ASN A 42 -6.41 4.80 8.22
N ILE A 43 -7.28 4.60 7.22
CA ILE A 43 -6.93 3.86 6.00
C ILE A 43 -5.80 4.58 5.26
N LYS A 44 -5.91 5.90 5.03
CA LYS A 44 -4.91 6.68 4.30
C LYS A 44 -3.53 6.62 4.96
N GLY A 45 -3.47 6.81 6.28
CA GLY A 45 -2.23 6.72 7.06
C GLY A 45 -1.62 5.31 7.00
N SER A 46 -2.45 4.29 7.22
CA SER A 46 -2.03 2.88 7.21
C SER A 46 -1.53 2.43 5.84
N VAL A 47 -2.24 2.78 4.76
CA VAL A 47 -1.87 2.46 3.38
C VAL A 47 -0.55 3.13 3.01
N TYR A 48 -0.39 4.42 3.31
CA TYR A 48 0.86 5.13 3.06
C TYR A 48 2.04 4.51 3.82
N ALA A 49 1.87 4.26 5.12
CA ALA A 49 2.91 3.66 5.95
C ALA A 49 3.32 2.27 5.46
N LYS A 50 2.35 1.40 5.15
CA LYS A 50 2.60 0.05 4.63
C LYS A 50 3.22 0.09 3.23
N ALA A 51 2.72 0.90 2.31
CA ALA A 51 3.23 0.97 0.94
C ALA A 51 4.67 1.50 0.86
N SER A 52 5.02 2.41 1.77
CA SER A 52 6.37 2.97 1.88
C SER A 52 7.35 2.04 2.63
N LYS A 53 6.94 1.45 3.76
CA LYS A 53 7.84 0.68 4.64
C LYS A 53 7.93 -0.78 4.23
N LEU A 54 6.78 -1.42 4.09
CA LEU A 54 6.62 -2.87 3.86
C LEU A 54 6.64 -3.18 2.36
N GLY A 55 5.80 -2.48 1.60
CA GLY A 55 5.72 -2.59 0.14
C GLY A 55 4.30 -2.82 -0.36
N ILE A 56 4.16 -2.87 -1.68
CA ILE A 56 2.87 -2.92 -2.35
C ILE A 56 2.12 -4.22 -2.08
N LYS A 57 2.83 -5.35 -1.98
CA LYS A 57 2.21 -6.66 -1.73
C LYS A 57 1.54 -6.72 -0.35
N GLU A 58 2.26 -6.37 0.70
CA GLU A 58 1.71 -6.33 2.06
C GLU A 58 0.58 -5.29 2.20
N THR A 59 0.69 -4.18 1.46
CA THR A 59 -0.38 -3.17 1.44
C THR A 59 -1.65 -3.72 0.77
N LYS A 60 -1.52 -4.47 -0.33
CA LYS A 60 -2.65 -5.14 -0.99
C LYS A 60 -3.35 -6.10 -0.03
N GLU A 61 -2.60 -6.89 0.74
CA GLU A 61 -3.17 -7.82 1.72
C GLU A 61 -3.97 -7.07 2.81
N PHE A 62 -3.47 -5.93 3.27
CA PHE A 62 -4.23 -5.05 4.18
C PHE A 62 -5.54 -4.55 3.56
N ILE A 63 -5.54 -4.14 2.28
CA ILE A 63 -6.76 -3.69 1.60
C ILE A 63 -7.78 -4.83 1.49
N ILE A 64 -7.34 -6.04 1.12
CA ILE A 64 -8.20 -7.22 1.05
C ILE A 64 -8.78 -7.56 2.43
N GLN A 65 -7.98 -7.42 3.49
CA GLN A 65 -8.47 -7.61 4.86
C GLN A 65 -9.58 -6.61 5.20
N LYS A 66 -9.38 -5.32 4.87
CA LYS A 66 -10.38 -4.26 5.12
C LYS A 66 -11.65 -4.43 4.30
N GLU A 67 -11.54 -4.97 3.10
CA GLU A 67 -12.68 -5.38 2.26
C GLU A 67 -13.46 -6.53 2.93
N LYS A 68 -12.77 -7.57 3.41
CA LYS A 68 -13.41 -8.68 4.14
C LYS A 68 -14.06 -8.26 5.46
N GLU A 69 -13.50 -7.26 6.14
CA GLU A 69 -14.10 -6.66 7.34
C GLU A 69 -15.31 -5.75 7.02
N GLY A 70 -15.62 -5.49 5.75
CA GLY A 70 -16.71 -4.60 5.34
C GLY A 70 -16.43 -3.12 5.55
N ILE A 71 -15.18 -2.74 5.82
CA ILE A 71 -14.76 -1.34 6.06
C ILE A 71 -14.73 -0.56 4.74
N ILE A 72 -14.38 -1.23 3.65
CA ILE A 72 -14.38 -0.68 2.29
C ILE A 72 -15.11 -1.64 1.36
N SER A 73 -15.73 -1.11 0.31
CA SER A 73 -16.35 -1.93 -0.73
C SER A 73 -15.30 -2.62 -1.60
N GLU A 74 -15.67 -3.74 -2.24
CA GLU A 74 -14.79 -4.45 -3.19
C GLU A 74 -14.34 -3.54 -4.34
N GLU A 75 -15.23 -2.67 -4.83
CA GLU A 75 -14.89 -1.71 -5.87
C GLU A 75 -13.80 -0.72 -5.40
N MET A 76 -13.94 -0.17 -4.19
CA MET A 76 -12.90 0.68 -3.59
C MET A 76 -11.59 -0.08 -3.41
N GLY A 77 -11.65 -1.31 -2.87
CA GLY A 77 -10.50 -2.18 -2.70
C GLY A 77 -9.74 -2.37 -4.02
N ARG A 78 -10.44 -2.72 -5.10
CA ARG A 78 -9.87 -2.83 -6.46
C ARG A 78 -9.24 -1.53 -6.93
N LYS A 79 -9.91 -0.37 -6.75
CA LYS A 79 -9.37 0.95 -7.13
C LYS A 79 -8.07 1.27 -6.37
N ILE A 80 -8.02 1.04 -5.06
CA ILE A 80 -6.83 1.28 -4.23
C ILE A 80 -5.68 0.36 -4.66
N VAL A 81 -5.95 -0.93 -4.91
CA VAL A 81 -4.92 -1.86 -5.39
C VAL A 81 -4.36 -1.40 -6.73
N LYS A 82 -5.21 -1.00 -7.69
CA LYS A 82 -4.77 -0.46 -8.98
C LYS A 82 -3.91 0.79 -8.81
N LEU A 83 -4.29 1.69 -7.91
CA LEU A 83 -3.52 2.89 -7.56
C LEU A 83 -2.13 2.51 -7.01
N LEU A 84 -2.07 1.57 -6.07
CA LEU A 84 -0.82 1.10 -5.48
C LEU A 84 0.16 0.57 -6.55
N TYR A 85 -0.32 -0.22 -7.51
CA TYR A 85 0.52 -0.72 -8.61
C TYR A 85 0.93 0.38 -9.61
N ARG A 86 0.08 1.39 -9.85
CA ARG A 86 0.40 2.53 -10.72
C ARG A 86 1.55 3.38 -10.15
N TYR A 87 1.57 3.57 -8.83
CA TYR A 87 2.60 4.35 -8.13
C TYR A 87 3.72 3.48 -7.53
N ALA A 88 3.72 2.18 -7.83
CA ALA A 88 4.77 1.27 -7.43
C ALA A 88 6.01 1.49 -8.26
N ARG A 89 7.16 1.66 -7.62
CA ARG A 89 8.46 1.56 -8.27
C ARG A 89 9.20 0.35 -7.75
N TYR A 90 9.87 -0.37 -8.65
CA TYR A 90 10.83 -1.39 -8.23
C TYR A 90 12.01 -0.68 -7.57
N ARG A 91 12.18 -0.91 -6.26
CA ARG A 91 13.38 -0.51 -5.53
C ARG A 91 14.27 -1.75 -5.45
N SER A 92 15.47 -1.62 -5.99
CA SER A 92 16.48 -2.66 -6.02
C SER A 92 17.42 -2.56 -4.84
#